data_AF-A0A2D8XMF5-F1
#
_entry.id   AF-A0A2D8XMF5-F1
#
_cell.length_a   1.000
_cell.length_b   1.000
_cell.length_c   1.000
_cell.angle_alpha   90.00
_cell.angle_beta   90.00
_cell.angle_gamma   90.00
#
_symmetry.space_group_name_H-M   'P 1'
#
loop_
_entity.id
_entity.type
_entity.pdbx_description
1 polymer ?
#
loop_
_entity_poly.entity_id
_entity_poly.type
_entity_poly.pdbx_seq_one_letter_code
_entity_poly.pdbx_strand_id
1 'polypeptide(L)' 'MDQRVIRKITIGKDYKVDSMHYSIGQNVYGGHTICNIIESEDKYSIYISKDRDILPWKDFNKNMAVSVEYNLEY' A
#
# COMPACT_ATOMS: atom_id res chain seq x y z
N MET A 1 -15.22 10.68 5.82
CA MET A 1 -14.44 9.62 6.49
C MET A 1 -13.05 10.18 6.68
N ASP A 2 -12.55 10.14 7.91
CA ASP A 2 -11.21 10.61 8.24
C ASP A 2 -10.17 9.76 7.47
N GLN A 3 -9.49 10.35 6.49
CA GLN A 3 -8.49 9.65 5.68
C GLN A 3 -7.23 9.45 6.53
N ARG A 4 -7.24 8.40 7.35
CA ARG A 4 -6.06 8.00 8.11
C ARG A 4 -4.97 7.57 7.13
N VAL A 5 -3.78 8.13 7.29
CA VAL A 5 -2.62 7.82 6.44
C VAL A 5 -2.25 6.35 6.64
N ILE A 6 -2.33 5.56 5.57
CA ILE A 6 -1.91 4.15 5.59
C ILE A 6 -0.40 4.08 5.42
N ARG A 7 0.27 3.45 6.39
CA ARG A 7 1.73 3.26 6.40
C ARG A 7 2.14 1.99 5.68
N LYS A 8 1.34 0.93 5.81
CA LYS A 8 1.63 -0.39 5.24
C LYS A 8 0.34 -1.19 5.03
N ILE A 9 0.33 -2.02 3.99
CA ILE A 9 -0.63 -3.10 3.82
C ILE A 9 0.07 -4.44 3.64
N THR A 10 -0.59 -5.49 4.12
CA THR A 10 -0.17 -6.88 3.91
C THR A 10 -1.30 -7.61 3.20
N ILE A 11 -0.99 -8.27 2.08
CA ILE A 11 -1.95 -8.97 1.24
C ILE A 11 -1.64 -10.47 1.30
N GLY A 12 -2.58 -11.27 1.79
CA GLY A 12 -2.41 -12.71 1.96
C GLY A 12 -3.24 -13.26 3.13
N LYS A 13 -3.56 -14.56 3.07
CA LYS A 13 -4.36 -15.23 4.11
C LYS A 13 -3.59 -15.39 5.43
N ASP A 14 -2.28 -15.61 5.34
CA ASP A 14 -1.38 -15.69 6.49
C ASP A 14 -0.47 -14.47 6.46
N TYR A 15 -0.42 -13.70 7.56
CA TYR A 15 0.38 -12.47 7.62
C TYR A 15 1.90 -12.72 7.60
N LYS A 16 2.36 -13.91 7.97
CA LYS A 16 3.79 -14.24 8.08
C LYS A 16 4.27 -15.13 6.94
N VAL A 17 3.40 -16.01 6.45
CA VAL A 17 3.73 -17.02 5.44
C VAL A 17 3.04 -16.66 4.13
N ASP A 18 3.81 -16.56 3.04
CA ASP A 18 3.30 -16.32 1.69
C ASP A 18 2.45 -15.04 1.51
N SER A 19 2.65 -14.02 2.36
CA SER A 19 2.05 -12.70 2.19
C SER A 19 2.95 -11.70 1.47
N MET A 20 2.32 -10.78 0.74
CA MET A 20 2.99 -9.64 0.13
C MET A 20 2.86 -8.43 1.04
N HIS A 21 3.99 -7.79 1.36
CA HIS A 21 4.03 -6.59 2.20
C HIS A 21 4.41 -5.36 1.37
N TYR A 22 3.67 -4.29 1.55
CA TYR A 22 3.88 -3.02 0.87
C TYR A 22 3.86 -1.89 1.89
N SER A 23 4.95 -1.15 2.02
CA SER A 23 5.09 -0.04 2.97
C SER A 23 5.48 1.24 2.27
N ILE A 24 5.00 2.39 2.77
CA ILE A 24 5.49 3.70 2.34
C ILE A 24 7.02 3.75 2.50
N GLY A 25 7.72 4.28 1.50
CA GLY A 25 9.19 4.37 1.47
C GLY A 25 9.90 3.10 0.98
N GLN A 26 9.17 2.02 0.68
CA GLN A 26 9.77 0.80 0.13
C GLN A 26 10.22 1.01 -1.33
N ASN A 27 11.47 0.68 -1.62
CA ASN A 27 11.99 0.64 -2.99
C ASN A 27 11.39 -0.54 -3.76
N VAL A 28 11.04 -0.31 -5.02
CA VAL A 28 10.51 -1.32 -5.94
C VAL A 28 11.24 -1.27 -7.28
N TYR A 29 10.88 -2.19 -8.19
CA TYR A 29 11.52 -2.32 -9.48
C TYR A 29 11.57 -1.00 -10.26
N GLY A 30 12.65 -0.77 -11.01
CA GLY A 30 12.82 0.42 -11.86
C GLY A 30 13.32 1.67 -11.12
N GLY A 31 13.68 1.55 -9.85
CA GLY A 31 14.14 2.67 -9.02
C GLY A 31 12.99 3.56 -8.54
N HIS A 32 11.78 2.99 -8.46
CA HIS A 32 10.62 3.67 -7.89
C HIS A 32 10.50 3.38 -6.39
N THR A 33 9.78 4.25 -5.68
CA THR A 33 9.49 4.10 -4.25
C THR A 33 7.99 4.15 -4.03
N ILE A 34 7.46 3.29 -3.17
CA ILE A 34 6.05 3.37 -2.75
C ILE A 34 5.83 4.69 -2.01
N CYS A 35 5.03 5.58 -2.58
CA CYS A 35 4.83 6.93 -2.05
C CYS A 35 3.46 7.13 -1.41
N ASN A 36 2.45 6.35 -1.79
CA ASN A 36 1.11 6.42 -1.21
C ASN A 36 0.43 5.05 -1.23
N ILE A 37 -0.39 4.80 -0.21
CA ILE A 37 -1.35 3.70 -0.15
C ILE A 37 -2.70 4.31 0.20
N ILE A 38 -3.67 4.14 -0.68
CA ILE A 38 -4.98 4.78 -0.57
C ILE A 38 -6.04 3.70 -0.46
N GLU A 39 -6.88 3.81 0.57
CA GLU A 39 -8.09 3.03 0.72
C GLU A 39 -9.27 3.75 0.05
N SER A 40 -10.00 3.02 -0.78
CA SER A 40 -11.30 3.40 -1.33
C SER A 40 -12.36 2.37 -0.92
N GLU A 41 -13.61 2.62 -1.30
CA GLU A 41 -14.74 1.74 -0.95
C GLU A 41 -14.51 0.28 -1.37
N ASP A 42 -13.99 0.05 -2.57
CA ASP A 42 -13.89 -1.26 -3.20
C ASP A 42 -12.45 -1.82 -3.29
N LYS A 43 -11.43 -1.01 -2.96
CA LYS A 43 -10.03 -1.41 -3.13
C LYS A 43 -9.01 -0.68 -2.25
N TYR A 44 -7.79 -1.19 -2.29
CA TYR A 44 -6.56 -0.53 -1.86
C TYR A 44 -5.67 -0.31 -3.08
N SER A 45 -5.24 0.94 -3.28
CA SER A 45 -4.39 1.34 -4.39
C SER A 45 -3.01 1.75 -3.90
N ILE A 46 -1.97 1.20 -4.52
CA ILE A 46 -0.57 1.52 -4.25
C ILE A 46 -0.04 2.40 -5.37
N TYR A 47 0.53 3.54 -4.99
CA TYR A 47 1.19 4.46 -5.89
C TYR A 47 2.70 4.43 -5.66
N ILE A 48 3.44 4.53 -6.75
CA ILE A 48 4.89 4.60 -6.75
C ILE A 48 5.34 5.91 -7.38
N SER A 49 6.44 6.46 -6.90
CA SER A 49 7.06 7.65 -7.46
C SER A 49 8.48 7.39 -7.90
N LYS A 50 8.92 8.14 -8.90
CA LYS A 50 10.32 8.29 -9.30
C LYS A 50 10.50 9.69 -9.84
N ASP A 51 11.56 10.36 -9.41
CA ASP A 51 11.82 11.77 -9.71
C ASP A 51 10.61 12.66 -9.35
N ARG A 52 9.87 13.16 -10.34
CA ARG A 52 8.68 14.02 -10.14
C ARG A 52 7.37 13.34 -10.55
N ASP A 53 7.44 12.10 -11.02
CA ASP A 53 6.27 11.37 -11.53
C ASP A 53 5.70 10.44 -10.47
N ILE A 54 4.37 10.41 -10.38
CA ILE A 54 3.59 9.51 -9.53
C ILE A 54 2.71 8.66 -10.44
N LEU A 55 2.78 7.33 -10.27
CA LEU A 55 2.04 6.38 -11.09
C LEU A 55 1.25 5.40 -10.20
N PRO A 56 0.02 5.01 -10.60
CA PRO A 56 -0.65 3.88 -9.98
C PRO A 56 0.12 2.59 -10.33
N TRP A 57 0.39 1.74 -9.33
CA TRP A 57 1.16 0.52 -9.53
C TRP A 57 0.33 -0.75 -9.35
N LYS A 58 -0.44 -0.85 -8.26
CA LYS A 58 -1.22 -2.04 -7.93
C LYS A 58 -2.53 -1.66 -7.28
N ASP A 59 -3.58 -2.40 -7.64
CA ASP A 59 -4.88 -2.38 -6.98
C ASP A 59 -5.18 -3.75 -6.38
N PHE A 60 -5.73 -3.76 -5.16
CA PHE A 60 -6.22 -4.95 -4.47
C PHE A 60 -7.66 -4.72 -4.06
N ASN A 61 -8.60 -5.56 -4.51
CA ASN A 61 -10.00 -5.45 -4.12
C ASN A 61 -10.22 -5.87 -2.64
N LYS A 62 -11.35 -5.48 -2.04
CA LYS A 62 -11.70 -5.79 -0.65
C LYS A 62 -12.03 -7.26 -0.37
N ASN A 63 -12.17 -8.11 -1.39
CA ASN A 63 -12.42 -9.54 -1.19
C ASN A 63 -11.14 -10.30 -0.81
N MET A 64 -9.97 -9.67 -0.96
CA MET A 64 -8.70 -10.25 -0.54
C MET A 64 -8.51 -10.14 0.98
N ALA A 65 -7.78 -11.09 1.57
CA ALA A 65 -7.32 -10.96 2.95
C ALA A 65 -6.26 -9.85 3.03
N VAL A 66 -6.60 -8.76 3.73
CA VAL A 66 -5.76 -7.58 3.88
C VAL A 66 -5.63 -7.17 5.34
N SER A 67 -4.41 -6.90 5.78
CA SER A 67 -4.13 -6.20 7.04
C SER A 67 -3.62 -4.79 6.71
N VAL A 68 -4.16 -3.78 7.39
CA VAL A 68 -3.83 -2.35 7.20
C VAL A 68 -3.16 -1.83 8.45
N GLU A 69 -1.99 -1.21 8.30
CA GLU A 69 -1.26 -0.53 9.37
C GLU A 69 -1.28 0.97 9.08
N TYR A 70 -1.92 1.76 9.95
CA TYR A 70 -1.96 3.22 9.85
C TYR A 70 -0.70 3.86 10.41
N ASN A 71 -0.39 5.07 9.96
CA ASN A 71 0.63 5.88 10.62
C ASN A 71 0.15 6.25 12.03
N LEU A 72 1.03 6.09 13.01
CA LEU A 72 0.77 6.41 14.42
C LEU A 72 1.40 7.75 14.82
N GLU A 73 2.22 8.33 13.94
CA GLU A 73 2.73 9.69 14.12
C GLU A 73 1.57 10.68 13.93
N TYR A 74 1.32 11.46 14.98
CA TYR A 74 0.29 12.48 15.08
C TYR A 74 0.95 13.85 15.29
#